data_AF-A0AAU7ACZ2-F1
#
_entry.id   AF-A0AAU7ACZ2-F1
#
_cell.length_a   1.000
_cell.length_b   1.000
_cell.length_c   1.000
_cell.angle_alpha   90.00
_cell.angle_beta   90.00
_cell.angle_gamma   90.00
#
_symmetry.space_group_name_H-M   'P 1'
#
loop_
_entity.id
_entity.type
_entity.pdbx_description
1 polymer ?
#
loop_
_entity_poly.entity_id
_entity_poly.type
_entity_poly.pdbx_seq_one_letter_code
_entity_poly.pdbx_strand_id
1 'polypeptide(L)'
;MTENRASKSQRHVHRDLANGKTIVEIVDDLGEQIYDDHGLSSSATKSERYEIEDGDTLSAQAHISWNFKYQRGKWLAETKTETQMSCDQDNYFIAAKVSAFKGGKLIFEKSFDRKILRTP
;
A
#
# COMPACT_ATOMS: atom_id res chain seq x y z
N MET A 1 26.03 -1.44 -3.07
CA MET A 1 24.80 -1.75 -2.33
C MET A 1 24.66 -3.25 -2.31
N THR A 2 24.56 -3.84 -1.12
CA THR A 2 24.46 -5.30 -0.94
C THR A 2 22.99 -5.70 -0.78
N GLU A 3 22.55 -6.72 -1.50
CA GLU A 3 21.22 -7.31 -1.30
C GLU A 3 21.25 -8.25 -0.08
N ASN A 4 20.39 -8.00 0.91
CA ASN A 4 20.22 -8.86 2.09
C ASN A 4 19.03 -9.80 1.96
N ARG A 5 17.97 -9.38 1.25
CA ARG A 5 16.80 -10.18 0.93
C ARG A 5 16.32 -9.84 -0.49
N ALA A 6 16.17 -10.84 -1.34
CA ALA A 6 15.63 -10.65 -2.68
C ALA A 6 14.17 -10.19 -2.67
N SER A 7 13.79 -9.38 -3.65
CA SER A 7 12.40 -8.98 -3.85
C SER A 7 11.53 -10.15 -4.33
N LYS A 8 10.26 -10.17 -3.92
CA LYS A 8 9.24 -11.12 -4.38
C LYS A 8 7.98 -10.36 -4.73
N SER A 9 7.29 -10.81 -5.77
CA SER A 9 6.10 -10.13 -6.26
C SER A 9 5.07 -11.16 -6.71
N GLN A 10 3.82 -10.95 -6.30
CA GLN A 10 2.69 -11.79 -6.66
C GLN A 10 1.54 -10.90 -7.13
N ARG A 11 0.91 -11.30 -8.24
CA ARG A 11 -0.27 -10.64 -8.80
C ARG A 11 -1.29 -11.69 -9.18
N HIS A 12 -2.48 -11.59 -8.61
CA HIS A 12 -3.61 -12.45 -8.94
C HIS A 12 -4.77 -11.61 -9.47
N VAL A 13 -5.48 -12.19 -10.43
CA VAL A 13 -6.75 -11.65 -10.93
C VAL A 13 -7.81 -12.71 -10.69
N HIS A 14 -8.83 -12.35 -9.93
CA HIS A 14 -9.99 -13.18 -9.67
C HIS A 14 -11.19 -12.60 -10.44
N ARG A 15 -11.88 -13.45 -11.20
CA ARG A 15 -13.10 -13.06 -11.90
C ARG A 15 -14.24 -13.96 -11.47
N ASP A 16 -15.22 -13.36 -10.81
CA ASP A 16 -16.50 -13.98 -10.50
C ASP A 16 -17.47 -13.71 -11.66
N LEU A 17 -17.69 -14.73 -12.49
CA LEU A 17 -18.56 -14.61 -13.66
C LEU A 17 -20.05 -14.59 -13.29
N ALA A 18 -20.43 -15.15 -12.14
CA ALA A 18 -21.83 -15.18 -11.72
C ALA A 18 -22.28 -13.81 -11.22
N ASN A 19 -21.40 -13.12 -10.50
CA ASN A 19 -21.66 -11.79 -9.95
C ASN A 19 -21.04 -10.65 -10.80
N GLY A 20 -20.42 -10.98 -11.94
CA GLY A 20 -19.80 -10.00 -12.83
C GLY A 20 -18.74 -9.14 -12.14
N LYS A 21 -17.87 -9.75 -11.32
CA LYS A 21 -16.96 -9.00 -10.44
C LYS A 21 -15.51 -9.37 -10.70
N THR A 22 -14.64 -8.38 -10.80
CA THR A 22 -13.20 -8.56 -11.00
C THR A 22 -12.43 -7.99 -9.81
N ILE A 23 -11.53 -8.79 -9.25
CA ILE A 23 -10.64 -8.41 -8.15
C ILE A 23 -9.19 -8.60 -8.59
N VAL A 24 -8.35 -7.59 -8.37
CA VAL A 24 -6.89 -7.68 -8.57
C VAL A 24 -6.23 -7.59 -7.20
N GLU A 25 -5.42 -8.60 -6.86
CA GLU A 25 -4.63 -8.63 -5.62
C GLU A 25 -3.14 -8.62 -5.96
N ILE A 26 -2.41 -7.69 -5.36
CA ILE A 26 -0.97 -7.52 -5.52
C ILE A 26 -0.32 -7.60 -4.14
N VAL A 27 0.71 -8.43 -4.01
CA VAL A 27 1.56 -8.49 -2.82
C VAL A 27 3.01 -8.39 -3.28
N ASP A 28 3.68 -7.30 -2.90
CA ASP A 28 5.08 -7.05 -3.22
C ASP A 28 5.90 -7.00 -1.92
N ASP A 29 6.98 -7.78 -1.87
CA ASP A 29 8.11 -7.56 -0.97
C ASP A 29 9.25 -7.00 -1.83
N LEU A 30 9.63 -5.76 -1.61
CA LEU A 30 10.69 -5.10 -2.38
C LEU A 30 12.10 -5.54 -1.95
N GLY A 31 12.20 -6.56 -1.10
CA GLY A 31 13.46 -7.10 -0.61
C GLY A 31 14.03 -6.26 0.53
N GLU A 32 15.33 -6.40 0.76
CA GLU A 32 16.11 -5.55 1.65
C GLU A 32 17.48 -5.30 1.04
N GLN A 33 17.85 -4.02 0.98
CA GLN A 33 19.13 -3.57 0.45
C GLN A 33 19.91 -2.83 1.54
N ILE A 34 21.22 -3.01 1.55
CA ILE A 34 22.16 -2.36 2.47
C ILE A 34 23.08 -1.44 1.65
N TYR A 35 23.13 -0.18 2.04
CA TYR A 35 24.06 0.80 1.47
C TYR A 35 25.44 0.62 2.13
N ASP A 36 26.45 0.21 1.36
CA ASP A 36 27.74 -0.25 1.90
C ASP A 36 28.59 0.90 2.48
N ASP A 37 28.36 2.13 2.02
CA ASP A 37 29.05 3.34 2.45
C ASP A 37 28.72 3.74 3.90
N HIS A 38 27.48 3.56 4.33
CA HIS A 38 27.00 4.00 5.65
C HIS A 38 26.19 2.95 6.43
N GLY A 39 26.04 1.74 5.90
CA GLY A 39 25.41 0.59 6.57
C GLY A 39 23.92 0.75 6.88
N LEU A 40 23.22 1.62 6.15
CA LEU A 40 21.76 1.73 6.28
C LEU A 40 21.13 0.58 5.49
N SER A 41 20.15 -0.11 6.05
CA SER A 41 19.25 -0.98 5.29
C SER A 41 17.91 -0.31 5.02
N SER A 42 17.34 -0.61 3.87
CA SER A 42 15.98 -0.22 3.49
C SER A 42 15.23 -1.42 2.93
N SER A 43 13.98 -1.57 3.37
CA SER A 43 13.04 -2.57 2.85
C SER A 43 11.64 -1.97 2.80
N ALA A 44 10.80 -2.53 1.93
CA ALA A 44 9.39 -2.20 1.91
C ALA A 44 8.55 -3.40 1.49
N THR A 45 7.34 -3.49 2.05
CA THR A 45 6.31 -4.41 1.58
C THR A 45 5.06 -3.62 1.24
N LYS A 46 4.27 -4.17 0.32
CA LYS A 46 3.07 -3.54 -0.20
C LYS A 46 2.00 -4.59 -0.46
N SER A 47 0.76 -4.27 -0.11
CA SER A 47 -0.41 -5.03 -0.53
C SER A 47 -1.42 -4.09 -1.17
N GLU A 48 -1.90 -4.45 -2.35
CA GLU A 48 -2.93 -3.72 -3.07
C GLU A 48 -4.07 -4.67 -3.41
N ARG A 49 -5.30 -4.20 -3.22
CA ARG A 49 -6.50 -4.90 -3.65
C ARG A 49 -7.41 -3.91 -4.37
N TYR A 50 -7.71 -4.21 -5.63
CA TYR A 50 -8.65 -3.45 -6.45
C TYR A 50 -9.85 -4.31 -6.78
N GLU A 51 -11.01 -3.69 -6.90
CA GLU A 51 -12.26 -4.38 -7.17
C GLU A 51 -13.19 -3.51 -8.02
N ILE A 52 -13.89 -4.14 -8.97
CA ILE A 52 -14.91 -3.50 -9.80
C ILE A 52 -15.94 -4.52 -10.28
N GLU A 53 -17.17 -4.06 -10.47
CA GLU A 53 -18.28 -4.80 -11.08
C GLU A 53 -18.42 -4.44 -12.57
N ASP A 54 -18.70 -5.45 -13.39
CA ASP A 54 -18.81 -5.36 -14.84
C ASP A 54 -20.01 -4.47 -15.20
N GLY A 55 -19.73 -3.38 -15.94
CA GLY A 55 -20.77 -2.43 -16.36
C GLY A 55 -21.10 -1.34 -15.33
N ASP A 56 -20.61 -1.43 -14.10
CA ASP A 56 -20.75 -0.38 -13.09
C ASP A 56 -19.38 0.22 -12.71
N THR A 57 -19.04 1.34 -13.34
CA THR A 57 -17.79 2.05 -13.03
C THR A 57 -17.79 2.74 -11.65
N LEU A 58 -18.96 2.89 -11.00
CA LEU A 58 -19.08 3.51 -9.68
C LEU A 58 -18.80 2.50 -8.56
N SER A 59 -18.85 1.20 -8.85
CA SER A 59 -18.49 0.12 -7.93
C SER A 59 -16.99 0.06 -7.59
N ALA A 60 -16.14 0.81 -8.30
CA ALA A 60 -14.68 0.72 -8.15
C ALA A 60 -14.23 0.98 -6.70
N GLN A 61 -13.48 0.02 -6.14
CA GLN A 61 -12.85 0.11 -4.83
C GLN A 61 -11.35 -0.16 -4.91
N ALA A 62 -10.57 0.47 -4.04
CA ALA A 62 -9.16 0.15 -3.83
C ALA A 62 -8.81 0.13 -2.34
N HIS A 63 -7.97 -0.81 -1.94
CA HIS A 63 -7.31 -0.84 -0.64
C HIS A 63 -5.82 -1.07 -0.85
N ILE A 64 -5.00 -0.12 -0.42
CA ILE A 64 -3.55 -0.15 -0.57
C ILE A 64 -2.91 0.01 0.81
N SER A 65 -1.95 -0.85 1.12
CA SER A 65 -1.13 -0.73 2.32
C SER A 65 0.36 -0.80 1.96
N TRP A 66 1.15 0.00 2.66
CA TRP A 66 2.61 -0.06 2.60
C TRP A 66 3.20 -0.17 3.99
N ASN A 67 4.33 -0.86 4.07
CA ASN A 67 5.21 -0.83 5.22
C ASN A 67 6.63 -0.57 4.74
N PHE A 68 7.20 0.56 5.13
CA PHE A 68 8.61 0.91 4.87
C PHE A 68 9.40 0.74 6.16
N LYS A 69 10.59 0.16 6.06
CA LYS A 69 11.49 -0.07 7.18
C LYS A 69 12.92 0.36 6.83
N TYR A 70 13.51 1.12 7.73
CA TYR A 70 14.89 1.60 7.65
C TYR A 70 15.64 1.22 8.93
N GLN A 71 16.85 0.67 8.78
CA GLN A 71 17.61 0.19 9.94
C GLN A 71 19.10 0.51 9.80
N ARG A 72 19.75 0.92 10.90
CA ARG A 72 21.20 1.10 10.97
C ARG A 72 21.68 0.84 12.40
N GLY A 73 22.40 -0.26 12.62
CA GLY A 73 22.76 -0.72 13.96
C GLY A 73 21.51 -0.92 14.82
N LYS A 74 21.43 -0.20 15.96
CA LYS A 74 20.27 -0.22 16.86
C LYS A 74 19.15 0.74 16.45
N TRP A 75 19.39 1.63 15.48
CA TRP A 75 18.37 2.56 15.01
C TRP A 75 17.43 1.84 14.04
N LEU A 76 16.13 2.00 14.26
CA LEU A 76 15.05 1.44 13.45
C LEU A 76 13.95 2.49 13.31
N ALA A 77 13.57 2.79 12.07
CA ALA A 77 12.42 3.62 11.74
C ALA A 77 11.51 2.87 10.78
N GLU A 78 10.21 2.93 11.04
CA GLU A 78 9.20 2.31 10.18
C GLU A 78 8.07 3.29 9.91
N THR A 79 7.48 3.23 8.71
CA THR A 79 6.25 3.93 8.39
C THR A 79 5.27 2.97 7.75
N LYS A 80 4.04 2.96 8.25
CA LYS A 80 2.93 2.19 7.68
C LYS A 80 1.91 3.15 7.09
N THR A 81 1.41 2.83 5.91
CA THR A 81 0.28 3.54 5.32
C THR A 81 -0.83 2.57 4.97
N GLU A 82 -2.06 3.03 5.12
CA GLU A 82 -3.26 2.37 4.65
C GLU A 82 -4.08 3.41 3.89
N THR A 83 -4.62 3.05 2.74
CA THR A 83 -5.43 3.93 1.90
C THR A 83 -6.57 3.13 1.31
N GLN A 84 -7.78 3.63 1.48
CA GLN A 84 -8.99 3.09 0.88
C GLN A 84 -9.57 4.15 -0.06
N MET A 85 -10.06 3.71 -1.22
CA MET A 85 -10.70 4.57 -2.19
C MET A 85 -12.00 3.93 -2.68
N SER A 86 -13.04 4.75 -2.79
CA SER A 86 -14.31 4.46 -3.44
C SER A 86 -14.76 5.65 -4.28
N CYS A 87 -15.83 5.51 -5.06
CA CYS A 87 -16.38 6.61 -5.83
C CYS A 87 -17.90 6.60 -5.93
N ASP A 88 -18.47 7.76 -6.24
CA ASP A 88 -19.84 7.91 -6.75
C ASP A 88 -19.79 8.61 -8.12
N GLN A 89 -20.95 9.01 -8.63
CA GLN A 89 -21.06 9.67 -9.93
C GLN A 89 -20.20 10.94 -10.04
N ASP A 90 -20.03 11.67 -8.95
CA ASP A 90 -19.47 13.02 -8.96
C ASP A 90 -18.11 13.10 -8.23
N ASN A 91 -17.74 12.09 -7.43
CA ASN A 91 -16.61 12.18 -6.50
C ASN A 91 -15.85 10.87 -6.32
N TYR A 92 -14.57 11.00 -5.97
CA TYR A 92 -13.79 9.99 -5.27
C TYR A 92 -13.80 10.28 -3.77
N PHE A 93 -13.87 9.22 -2.97
CA PHE A 93 -13.71 9.26 -1.53
C PHE A 93 -12.44 8.51 -1.17
N ILE A 94 -11.52 9.19 -0.49
CA ILE A 94 -10.25 8.60 -0.04
C ILE A 94 -10.19 8.71 1.47
N ALA A 95 -10.03 7.58 2.15
CA ALA A 95 -9.70 7.50 3.56
C ALA A 95 -8.28 6.95 3.68
N ALA A 96 -7.40 7.63 4.41
CA ALA A 96 -6.02 7.22 4.55
C ALA A 96 -5.48 7.43 5.94
N LYS A 97 -4.53 6.58 6.31
CA LYS A 97 -3.84 6.59 7.60
C LYS A 97 -2.34 6.44 7.37
N VAL A 98 -1.54 7.21 8.11
CA VAL A 98 -0.09 7.06 8.19
C VAL A 98 0.32 6.93 9.65
N SER A 99 1.16 5.94 9.95
CA SER A 99 1.69 5.67 11.28
C SER A 99 3.22 5.57 11.19
N ALA A 100 3.95 6.28 12.05
CA ALA A 100 5.41 6.23 12.10
C ALA A 100 5.90 5.67 13.43
N PHE A 101 6.92 4.81 13.37
CA PHE A 101 7.46 4.08 14.50
C PHE A 101 8.96 4.32 14.63
N LYS A 102 9.44 4.38 15.88
CA LYS A 102 10.87 4.41 16.22
C LYS A 102 11.17 3.24 17.16
N GLY A 103 12.02 2.31 16.71
CA GLY A 103 12.34 1.11 17.47
C GLY A 103 11.11 0.28 17.83
N GLY A 104 10.14 0.17 16.92
CA GLY A 104 8.87 -0.54 17.14
C GLY A 104 7.82 0.24 17.96
N LYS A 105 8.15 1.41 18.53
CA LYS A 105 7.18 2.25 19.27
C LYS A 105 6.53 3.26 18.33
N LEU A 106 5.19 3.32 18.31
CA LEU A 106 4.44 4.36 17.60
C LEU A 106 4.79 5.73 18.17
N ILE A 107 5.21 6.66 17.32
CA ILE A 107 5.58 8.03 17.69
C ILE A 107 4.74 9.10 16.98
N PHE A 108 4.06 8.73 15.89
CA PHE A 108 3.20 9.62 15.14
C PHE A 108 2.12 8.81 14.43
N GLU A 109 0.92 9.35 14.39
CA GLU A 109 -0.19 8.80 13.62
C GLU A 109 -1.07 9.93 13.11
N LYS A 110 -1.53 9.81 11.87
CA LYS A 110 -2.48 10.75 11.28
C LYS A 110 -3.41 10.03 10.33
N SER A 111 -4.71 10.28 10.49
CA SER A 111 -5.73 9.88 9.53
C SER A 111 -6.30 11.10 8.83
N PHE A 112 -6.74 10.92 7.59
CA PHE A 112 -7.44 11.97 6.85
C PHE A 112 -8.38 11.38 5.81
N ASP A 113 -9.45 12.12 5.57
CA ASP A 113 -10.43 11.84 4.53
C ASP A 113 -10.41 12.95 3.48
N ARG A 114 -10.63 12.59 2.22
CA ARG A 114 -10.73 13.51 1.10
C ARG A 114 -11.89 13.13 0.20
N LYS A 115 -12.69 14.14 -0.14
CA LYS A 115 -13.67 14.10 -1.23
C LYS A 115 -13.08 14.88 -2.40
N ILE A 116 -12.94 14.25 -3.56
CA ILE A 116 -12.32 14.83 -4.75
C ILE A 116 -13.35 14.75 -5.88
N LEU A 117 -13.65 15.87 -6.54
CA LEU A 117 -14.56 15.84 -7.69
C LEU A 117 -13.98 14.99 -8.83
N ARG A 118 -14.83 14.19 -9.47
CA ARG A 118 -14.53 13.51 -10.72
C ARG A 118 -14.62 14.55 -11.83
N THR A 119 -13.51 14.80 -12.51
CA THR A 119 -13.54 15.59 -13.73
C THR A 119 -14.02 14.72 -14.90
N PRO A 120 -14.93 15.22 -15.76
CA PRO A 120 -15.33 14.55 -16.98
C PRO A 120 -14.17 14.21 -17.92
#